data_AF-A0A1H9XFM0-F1
#
_entry.id   AF-A0A1H9XFM0-F1
#
_cell.length_a   1.000
_cell.length_b   1.000
_cell.length_c   1.000
_cell.angle_alpha   90.00
_cell.angle_beta   90.00
_cell.angle_gamma   90.00
#
_symmetry.space_group_name_H-M   'P 1'
#
loop_
_entity.id
_entity.type
_entity.pdbx_description
1 polymer ?
#
loop_
_entity_poly.entity_id
_entity_poly.type
_entity_poly.pdbx_seq_one_letter_code
_entity_poly.pdbx_strand_id
1 'polypeptide(L)'
;MRIISLFSAIVIIVFNFSGILVNAEMDLDNEYKEVNNETEIDYKLIYDALLTTLDPYITEEIINYYGYPKQYGLYDAKIISVIRETEGGFSFKVKVQVTTFEHAHNPPHGKETITFDISPFGVKVFEFKHEGDEEEKKIKQFYQEVISDIMQSFNLKSQSYSIYTYEQLFYQSEKQIQYKTLTDIVENIIVSILNPQIKPPYKNVIDPVSFIKGDKGYILFKTADGTNVVYFVKKENSKWTIIDKKFKKGKVMKKELLWYM
;
A
#
# COMPACT_ATOMS: atom_id res chain seq x y z
N MET A 1 -70.34 78.01 -23.24
CA MET A 1 -70.89 78.42 -21.93
C MET A 1 -71.00 77.16 -21.06
N ARG A 2 -70.26 77.11 -19.92
CA ARG A 2 -70.39 76.23 -18.73
C ARG A 2 -70.48 74.69 -18.95
N ILE A 3 -69.48 73.88 -18.58
CA ILE A 3 -69.05 73.40 -17.24
C ILE A 3 -69.75 72.07 -16.82
N ILE A 4 -68.94 71.03 -16.50
CA ILE A 4 -69.14 69.89 -15.55
C ILE A 4 -70.12 68.78 -16.02
N SER A 5 -70.04 67.45 -15.78
CA SER A 5 -69.45 66.53 -14.77
C SER A 5 -69.44 65.09 -15.35
N LEU A 6 -68.38 64.27 -15.20
CA LEU A 6 -68.18 63.18 -14.22
C LEU A 6 -69.04 61.88 -14.36
N PHE A 7 -68.30 60.79 -14.68
CA PHE A 7 -68.27 59.42 -14.14
C PHE A 7 -69.50 58.47 -14.08
N SER A 8 -69.37 57.39 -14.87
CA SER A 8 -69.48 55.95 -14.57
C SER A 8 -70.72 55.35 -13.85
N ALA A 9 -71.36 54.37 -14.51
CA ALA A 9 -71.91 53.17 -13.86
C ALA A 9 -72.00 51.98 -14.85
N ILE A 10 -71.55 50.82 -14.38
CA ILE A 10 -71.56 49.49 -15.02
C ILE A 10 -72.94 48.84 -14.83
N VAL A 11 -73.50 48.17 -15.85
CA VAL A 11 -74.37 46.99 -15.67
C VAL A 11 -74.33 46.10 -16.93
N ILE A 12 -73.74 44.90 -16.84
CA ILE A 12 -74.16 43.75 -17.65
C ILE A 12 -74.24 42.53 -16.73
N ILE A 13 -75.47 42.07 -16.51
CA ILE A 13 -75.77 40.71 -16.04
C ILE A 13 -76.94 40.23 -16.87
N VAL A 14 -76.77 39.16 -17.65
CA VAL A 14 -77.79 38.12 -17.78
C VAL A 14 -77.10 36.76 -17.89
N PHE A 15 -77.49 35.90 -16.98
CA PHE A 15 -77.03 34.53 -16.76
C PHE A 15 -77.98 33.50 -17.41
N ASN A 16 -77.44 32.28 -17.51
CA ASN A 16 -78.08 30.96 -17.42
C ASN A 16 -78.56 30.29 -18.72
N PHE A 17 -78.05 29.08 -18.96
CA PHE A 17 -78.88 27.87 -18.85
C PHE A 17 -78.04 26.65 -18.39
N SER A 18 -78.57 25.96 -17.37
CA SER A 18 -78.33 24.61 -16.80
C SER A 18 -77.52 23.60 -17.63
N GLY A 19 -76.69 22.69 -17.12
CA GLY A 19 -76.58 22.09 -15.78
C GLY A 19 -76.56 20.56 -15.93
N ILE A 20 -75.42 19.91 -15.67
CA ILE A 20 -75.30 18.53 -15.16
C ILE A 20 -74.14 18.52 -14.16
N LEU A 21 -74.47 18.18 -12.92
CA LEU A 21 -73.56 18.02 -11.78
C LEU A 21 -72.94 16.63 -11.78
N VAL A 22 -71.61 16.55 -11.69
CA VAL A 22 -70.91 15.41 -11.10
C VAL A 22 -70.03 16.00 -9.99
N ASN A 23 -70.33 15.62 -8.75
CA ASN A 23 -69.55 16.00 -7.58
C ASN A 23 -68.21 15.24 -7.62
N ALA A 24 -67.12 15.97 -7.80
CA ALA A 24 -65.80 15.55 -7.36
C ALA A 24 -65.36 16.59 -6.32
N GLU A 25 -65.56 16.25 -5.06
CA GLU A 25 -65.01 16.96 -3.92
C GLU A 25 -63.50 16.74 -3.97
N MET A 26 -62.77 17.76 -4.42
CA MET A 26 -61.32 17.73 -4.54
C MET A 26 -60.77 18.28 -3.23
N ASP A 27 -60.30 17.38 -2.36
CA ASP A 27 -59.55 17.68 -1.14
C ASP A 27 -58.45 18.70 -1.44
N LEU A 28 -58.64 19.93 -0.96
CA LEU A 28 -57.61 20.95 -0.89
C LEU A 28 -56.86 20.80 0.43
N ASP A 29 -56.10 19.73 0.57
CA ASP A 29 -55.05 19.57 1.58
C ASP A 29 -53.90 18.74 0.99
N ASN A 30 -53.31 19.23 -0.11
CA ASN A 30 -51.92 18.90 -0.42
C ASN A 30 -51.05 19.93 0.28
N GLU A 31 -50.78 19.64 1.55
CA GLU A 31 -49.63 20.12 2.30
C GLU A 31 -48.39 20.00 1.39
N TYR A 32 -47.88 21.13 0.90
CA TYR A 32 -46.54 21.20 0.34
C TYR A 32 -45.57 20.84 1.47
N LYS A 33 -45.29 19.55 1.64
CA LYS A 33 -44.08 19.11 2.30
C LYS A 33 -42.94 19.51 1.39
N GLU A 34 -42.30 20.64 1.69
CA GLU A 34 -40.90 20.82 1.36
C GLU A 34 -40.15 19.61 1.90
N VAL A 35 -39.87 18.65 1.02
CA VAL A 35 -38.85 17.64 1.28
C VAL A 35 -37.52 18.37 1.16
N ASN A 36 -37.13 19.07 2.23
CA ASN A 36 -35.75 19.47 2.45
C ASN A 36 -34.96 18.20 2.78
N ASN A 37 -34.74 17.35 1.78
CA ASN A 37 -33.61 16.44 1.79
C ASN A 37 -32.40 17.24 1.32
N GLU A 38 -31.92 18.16 2.18
CA GLU A 38 -30.50 18.46 2.15
C GLU A 38 -29.81 17.13 2.48
N THR A 39 -29.33 16.45 1.45
CA THR A 39 -28.52 15.25 1.62
C THR A 39 -27.26 15.67 2.34
N GLU A 40 -27.25 15.53 3.67
CA GLU A 40 -26.07 15.72 4.49
C GLU A 40 -24.96 14.86 3.87
N ILE A 41 -23.87 15.52 3.46
CA ILE A 41 -22.78 14.80 2.83
C ILE A 41 -22.16 13.92 3.91
N ASP A 42 -22.21 12.61 3.70
CA ASP A 42 -21.53 11.67 4.57
C ASP A 42 -20.01 11.88 4.44
N TYR A 43 -19.43 12.55 5.45
CA TYR A 43 -18.00 12.81 5.52
C TYR A 43 -17.17 11.52 5.47
N LYS A 44 -17.72 10.37 5.89
CA LYS A 44 -17.07 9.07 5.74
C LYS A 44 -16.94 8.70 4.26
N LEU A 45 -17.95 8.95 3.44
CA LEU A 45 -17.87 8.69 2.00
C LEU A 45 -16.84 9.60 1.31
N ILE A 46 -16.74 10.88 1.70
CA ILE A 46 -15.67 11.76 1.19
C ILE A 46 -14.30 11.22 1.59
N TYR A 47 -14.15 10.83 2.85
CA TYR A 47 -12.92 10.29 3.39
C TYR A 47 -12.48 9.01 2.66
N ASP A 48 -13.39 8.06 2.49
CA ASP A 48 -13.15 6.80 1.79
C ASP A 48 -12.83 7.04 0.31
N ALA A 49 -13.50 8.01 -0.33
CA ALA A 49 -13.21 8.41 -1.70
C ALA A 49 -11.82 9.04 -1.86
N LEU A 50 -11.39 9.88 -0.91
CA LEU A 50 -10.05 10.47 -0.91
C LEU A 50 -8.97 9.40 -0.70
N LEU A 51 -9.16 8.47 0.24
CA LEU A 51 -8.25 7.34 0.42
C LEU A 51 -8.16 6.46 -0.82
N THR A 52 -9.30 6.11 -1.42
CA THR A 52 -9.36 5.33 -2.67
C THR A 52 -8.63 6.04 -3.80
N THR A 53 -8.75 7.37 -3.88
CA THR A 53 -8.05 8.18 -4.88
C THR A 53 -6.53 8.20 -4.65
N LEU A 54 -6.10 8.15 -3.39
CA LEU A 54 -4.68 8.14 -3.03
C LEU A 54 -4.05 6.73 -3.08
N ASP A 55 -4.85 5.68 -3.15
CA ASP A 55 -4.41 4.28 -3.09
C ASP A 55 -3.27 3.92 -4.06
N PRO A 56 -3.31 4.31 -5.36
CA PRO A 56 -2.19 4.02 -6.26
C PRO A 56 -0.86 4.67 -5.83
N TYR A 57 -0.91 5.87 -5.25
CA TYR A 57 0.26 6.60 -4.77
C TYR A 57 0.78 6.04 -3.44
N ILE A 58 -0.12 5.53 -2.59
CA ILE A 58 0.24 4.81 -1.36
C ILE A 58 0.96 3.51 -1.74
N THR A 59 0.38 2.72 -2.65
CA THR A 59 0.97 1.48 -3.15
C THR A 59 2.35 1.72 -3.76
N GLU A 60 2.48 2.72 -4.63
CA GLU A 60 3.76 3.05 -5.27
C GLU A 60 4.83 3.40 -4.23
N GLU A 61 4.50 4.21 -3.23
CA GLU A 61 5.48 4.63 -2.22
C GLU A 61 5.89 3.49 -1.27
N ILE A 62 4.96 2.59 -0.94
CA ILE A 62 5.27 1.35 -0.20
C ILE A 62 6.23 0.48 -1.01
N ILE A 63 5.98 0.31 -2.31
CA ILE A 63 6.88 -0.43 -3.21
C ILE A 63 8.25 0.24 -3.29
N ASN A 64 8.31 1.57 -3.35
CA ASN A 64 9.56 2.32 -3.38
C ASN A 64 10.39 2.10 -2.11
N TYR A 65 9.73 2.08 -0.94
CA TYR A 65 10.40 1.85 0.34
C TYR A 65 10.89 0.41 0.50
N TYR A 66 10.02 -0.58 0.29
CA TYR A 66 10.34 -1.99 0.54
C TYR A 66 11.11 -2.65 -0.62
N GLY A 67 10.98 -2.10 -1.84
CA GLY A 67 11.53 -2.68 -3.06
C GLY A 67 10.70 -3.84 -3.62
N TYR A 68 9.52 -4.11 -3.08
CA TYR A 68 8.52 -5.07 -3.53
C TYR A 68 7.12 -4.68 -3.01
N PRO A 69 6.03 -5.21 -3.58
CA PRO A 69 4.68 -4.95 -3.10
C PRO A 69 4.45 -5.58 -1.73
N LYS A 70 4.17 -4.74 -0.73
CA LYS A 70 3.77 -5.17 0.61
C LYS A 70 2.29 -4.89 0.82
N GLN A 71 1.57 -5.81 1.44
CA GLN A 71 0.11 -5.71 1.58
C GLN A 71 -0.26 -4.70 2.67
N TYR A 72 -1.39 -4.00 2.48
CA TYR A 72 -2.03 -3.13 3.46
C TYR A 72 -3.55 -3.08 3.20
N GLY A 73 -4.32 -2.61 4.17
CA GLY A 73 -5.77 -2.44 4.06
C GLY A 73 -6.15 -0.96 3.94
N LEU A 74 -7.17 -0.66 3.12
CA LEU A 74 -7.83 0.66 3.17
C LEU A 74 -8.81 0.77 4.33
N TYR A 75 -9.31 -0.36 4.86
CA TYR A 75 -10.32 -0.40 5.93
C TYR A 75 -9.81 0.12 7.28
N ASP A 76 -8.49 0.10 7.51
CA ASP A 76 -7.83 0.62 8.72
C ASP A 76 -6.93 1.84 8.43
N ALA A 77 -6.93 2.33 7.19
CA ALA A 77 -6.18 3.51 6.77
C ALA A 77 -6.73 4.80 7.40
N LYS A 78 -5.82 5.73 7.70
CA LYS A 78 -6.08 6.97 8.46
C LYS A 78 -5.65 8.21 7.69
N ILE A 79 -6.57 9.13 7.39
CA ILE A 79 -6.20 10.51 7.04
C ILE A 79 -5.93 11.25 8.35
N ILE A 80 -4.66 11.51 8.63
CA ILE A 80 -4.18 12.16 9.86
C ILE A 80 -4.41 13.67 9.80
N SER A 81 -4.24 14.28 8.62
CA SER A 81 -4.45 15.73 8.44
C SER A 81 -4.69 16.09 6.98
N VAL A 82 -5.50 17.13 6.76
CA VAL A 82 -5.67 17.82 5.47
C VAL A 82 -5.45 19.31 5.71
N ILE A 83 -4.40 19.88 5.13
CA ILE A 83 -4.04 21.29 5.30
C ILE A 83 -4.08 21.95 3.93
N ARG A 84 -4.89 23.00 3.78
CA ARG A 84 -4.87 23.84 2.58
C ARG A 84 -3.65 24.76 2.64
N GLU A 85 -2.87 24.80 1.57
CA GLU A 85 -1.64 25.60 1.54
C GLU A 85 -1.89 27.10 1.42
N THR A 86 -2.95 27.51 0.73
CA THR A 86 -3.32 28.92 0.54
C THR A 86 -4.83 29.05 0.56
N GLU A 87 -5.34 30.05 1.29
CA GLU A 87 -6.78 30.34 1.35
C GLU A 87 -7.35 30.56 -0.07
N GLY A 88 -8.50 29.94 -0.36
CA GLY A 88 -9.10 29.95 -1.70
C GLY A 88 -8.39 29.10 -2.76
N GLY A 89 -7.18 28.59 -2.50
CA GLY A 89 -6.42 27.74 -3.41
C GLY A 89 -6.81 26.26 -3.33
N PHE A 90 -6.51 25.48 -4.38
CA PHE A 90 -6.82 24.05 -4.47
C PHE A 90 -5.59 23.15 -4.27
N SER A 91 -4.65 23.60 -3.44
CA SER A 91 -3.44 22.84 -3.09
C SER A 91 -3.46 22.45 -1.62
N PHE A 92 -3.16 21.19 -1.35
CA PHE A 92 -3.31 20.58 -0.04
C PHE A 92 -2.10 19.73 0.32
N LYS A 93 -1.69 19.79 1.60
CA LYS A 93 -0.88 18.76 2.23
C LYS A 93 -1.78 17.78 2.94
N VAL A 94 -1.78 16.53 2.48
CA VAL A 94 -2.59 15.45 3.07
C VAL A 94 -1.67 14.40 3.66
N LYS A 95 -1.86 14.09 4.94
CA LYS A 95 -1.10 13.05 5.63
C LYS A 95 -1.98 11.81 5.80
N VAL A 96 -1.55 10.70 5.23
CA VAL A 96 -2.21 9.39 5.34
C VAL A 96 -1.33 8.44 6.13
N GLN A 97 -1.95 7.51 6.82
CA GLN A 97 -1.28 6.42 7.52
C GLN A 97 -1.95 5.09 7.19
N VAL A 98 -1.14 4.07 6.89
CA VAL A 98 -1.60 2.70 6.65
C VAL A 98 -0.76 1.71 7.47
N THR A 99 -1.33 0.53 7.71
CA THR A 99 -0.62 -0.57 8.37
C THR A 99 -0.31 -1.64 7.33
N THR A 100 0.97 -1.88 7.07
CA THR A 100 1.41 -2.99 6.24
C THR A 100 1.43 -4.29 7.03
N PHE A 101 1.33 -5.42 6.34
CA PHE A 101 1.37 -6.75 6.92
C PHE A 101 1.88 -7.77 5.90
N GLU A 102 2.22 -8.94 6.41
CA GLU A 102 2.57 -10.10 5.60
C GLU A 102 1.45 -11.14 5.64
N HIS A 103 1.33 -11.94 4.58
CA HIS A 103 0.37 -13.05 4.49
C HIS A 103 -1.07 -12.65 4.90
N ALA A 104 -1.75 -13.46 5.71
CA ALA A 104 -3.12 -13.23 6.16
C ALA A 104 -3.21 -12.18 7.29
N HIS A 105 -2.68 -10.97 7.04
CA HIS A 105 -2.60 -9.87 8.02
C HIS A 105 -1.74 -10.17 9.24
N ASN A 106 -0.70 -10.98 9.07
CA ASN A 106 0.23 -11.31 10.15
C ASN A 106 1.36 -10.28 10.23
N PRO A 107 2.00 -10.15 11.40
CA PRO A 107 3.26 -9.44 11.52
C PRO A 107 4.35 -10.03 10.60
N PRO A 108 5.44 -9.28 10.33
CA PRO A 108 5.73 -7.94 10.87
C PRO A 108 4.86 -6.82 10.29
N HIS A 109 4.35 -5.97 11.16
CA HIS A 109 3.58 -4.79 10.78
C HIS A 109 4.47 -3.56 10.64
N GLY A 110 4.26 -2.82 9.55
CA GLY A 110 4.86 -1.50 9.35
C GLY A 110 3.79 -0.42 9.38
N LYS A 111 4.00 0.63 10.17
CA LYS A 111 3.11 1.79 10.23
C LYS A 111 3.67 2.87 9.31
N GLU A 112 3.10 2.95 8.12
CA GLU A 112 3.57 3.85 7.07
C GLU A 112 2.80 5.15 7.14
N THR A 113 3.51 6.27 7.32
CA THR A 113 2.92 7.61 7.30
C THR A 113 3.45 8.36 6.08
N ILE A 114 2.54 8.72 5.18
CA ILE A 114 2.84 9.33 3.89
C ILE A 114 2.21 10.72 3.86
N THR A 115 3.01 11.74 3.56
CA THR A 115 2.53 13.10 3.33
C THR A 115 2.53 13.35 1.82
N PHE A 116 1.38 13.73 1.28
CA PHE A 116 1.18 14.07 -0.13
C PHE A 116 0.97 15.57 -0.31
N ASP A 117 1.57 16.10 -1.37
CA ASP A 117 1.19 17.39 -1.97
C ASP A 117 0.17 17.09 -3.08
N ILE A 118 -1.07 17.53 -2.89
CA ILE A 118 -2.19 17.34 -3.83
C ILE A 118 -2.56 18.69 -4.43
N SER A 119 -2.59 18.77 -5.75
CA SER A 119 -2.94 19.99 -6.48
C SER A 119 -3.71 19.65 -7.77
N PRO A 120 -4.22 20.65 -8.52
CA PRO A 120 -4.79 20.41 -9.84
C PRO A 120 -3.82 19.79 -10.85
N PHE A 121 -2.51 19.79 -10.56
CA PHE A 121 -1.47 19.18 -11.39
C PHE A 121 -1.15 17.73 -11.02
N GLY A 122 -1.83 17.17 -10.01
CA GLY A 122 -1.66 15.79 -9.56
C GLY A 122 -1.20 15.67 -8.11
N VAL A 123 -0.80 14.45 -7.75
CA VAL A 123 -0.36 14.04 -6.41
C VAL A 123 1.14 13.79 -6.44
N LYS A 124 1.87 14.31 -5.45
CA LYS A 124 3.29 14.03 -5.23
C LYS A 124 3.52 13.60 -3.78
N VAL A 125 4.41 12.64 -3.58
CA VAL A 125 4.89 12.31 -2.23
C VAL A 125 5.84 13.42 -1.77
N PHE A 126 5.52 14.02 -0.63
CA PHE A 126 6.36 15.02 0.05
C PHE A 126 7.28 14.35 1.09
N GLU A 127 6.74 13.39 1.85
CA GLU A 127 7.47 12.69 2.91
C GLU A 127 6.91 11.28 3.09
N PHE A 128 7.81 10.33 3.36
CA PHE A 128 7.48 8.97 3.78
C PHE A 128 8.19 8.64 5.09
N LYS A 129 7.45 8.15 6.08
CA LYS A 129 7.98 7.70 7.37
C LYS A 129 7.48 6.29 7.67
N HIS A 130 8.43 5.39 7.85
CA HIS A 130 8.19 4.02 8.28
C HIS A 130 8.44 3.85 9.79
N GLU A 131 7.56 3.11 10.44
CA GLU A 131 7.70 2.67 11.84
C GLU A 131 7.29 1.19 11.96
N GLY A 132 8.28 0.30 11.88
CA GLY A 132 8.10 -1.14 12.08
C GLY A 132 7.88 -1.53 13.55
N ASP A 133 7.11 -2.59 13.76
CA ASP A 133 6.83 -3.16 15.06
C ASP A 133 8.05 -3.88 15.69
N GLU A 134 7.88 -4.43 16.88
CA GLU A 134 8.94 -5.18 17.58
C GLU A 134 9.32 -6.47 16.85
N GLU A 135 8.42 -7.06 16.06
CA GLU A 135 8.71 -8.29 15.31
C GLU A 135 9.58 -7.97 14.09
N GLU A 136 9.30 -6.88 13.37
CA GLU A 136 10.15 -6.39 12.29
C GLU A 136 11.57 -6.13 12.79
N LYS A 137 11.71 -5.47 13.94
CA LYS A 137 13.02 -5.20 14.56
C LYS A 137 13.76 -6.50 14.90
N LYS A 138 13.07 -7.48 15.47
CA LYS A 138 13.65 -8.81 15.79
C LYS A 138 14.10 -9.53 14.53
N ILE A 139 13.28 -9.57 13.49
CA ILE A 139 13.62 -10.19 12.20
C ILE A 139 14.85 -9.51 11.60
N LYS A 140 14.85 -8.17 11.56
CA LYS A 140 15.98 -7.39 11.04
C LYS A 140 17.27 -7.67 11.81
N GLN A 141 17.22 -7.68 13.14
CA GLN A 141 18.38 -8.01 13.97
C GLN A 141 18.86 -9.45 13.73
N PHE A 142 17.94 -10.41 13.64
CA PHE A 142 18.27 -11.80 13.37
C PHE A 142 18.99 -11.97 12.03
N TYR A 143 18.45 -11.38 10.95
CA TYR A 143 19.10 -11.37 9.64
C TYR A 143 20.48 -10.69 9.68
N GLN A 144 20.61 -9.56 10.36
CA GLN A 144 21.90 -8.86 10.51
C GLN A 144 22.95 -9.72 11.22
N GLU A 145 22.60 -10.39 12.31
CA GLU A 145 23.50 -11.28 13.04
C GLU A 145 23.95 -12.47 12.19
N VAL A 146 23.01 -13.12 11.49
CA VAL A 146 23.29 -14.28 10.64
C VAL A 146 24.17 -13.90 9.45
N ILE A 147 23.82 -12.83 8.73
CA ILE A 147 24.59 -12.36 7.57
C ILE A 147 25.99 -11.91 8.00
N SER A 148 26.11 -11.23 9.15
CA SER A 148 27.41 -10.82 9.70
C SER A 148 28.30 -12.03 10.01
N ASP A 149 27.77 -13.09 10.62
CA ASP A 149 28.51 -14.33 10.90
C ASP A 149 29.00 -15.02 9.62
N ILE A 150 28.15 -15.09 8.58
CA ILE A 150 28.53 -15.63 7.27
C ILE A 150 29.63 -14.78 6.65
N MET A 151 29.43 -13.47 6.56
CA MET A 151 30.39 -12.55 5.94
C MET A 151 31.76 -12.61 6.61
N GLN A 152 31.81 -12.63 7.93
CA GLN A 152 33.06 -12.77 8.70
C GLN A 152 33.73 -14.13 8.42
N SER A 153 32.97 -15.22 8.40
CA SER A 153 33.51 -16.56 8.14
C SER A 153 34.23 -16.66 6.81
N PHE A 154 33.79 -15.91 5.79
CA PHE A 154 34.35 -15.95 4.45
C PHE A 154 35.19 -14.72 4.10
N ASN A 155 35.45 -13.81 5.05
CA ASN A 155 36.15 -12.54 4.85
C ASN A 155 35.54 -11.72 3.69
N LEU A 156 34.20 -11.72 3.58
CA LEU A 156 33.48 -10.98 2.54
C LEU A 156 33.32 -9.51 2.92
N LYS A 157 33.29 -8.64 1.91
CA LYS A 157 33.06 -7.20 2.06
C LYS A 157 31.73 -6.84 1.39
N SER A 158 30.87 -6.10 2.08
CA SER A 158 29.58 -5.65 1.56
C SER A 158 29.65 -4.36 0.75
N GLN A 159 30.68 -3.52 0.97
CA GLN A 159 30.81 -2.24 0.26
C GLN A 159 30.64 -2.42 -1.25
N SER A 160 29.82 -1.57 -1.88
CA SER A 160 29.56 -1.49 -3.33
C SER A 160 28.69 -2.59 -3.97
N TYR A 161 28.05 -3.46 -3.17
CA TYR A 161 27.06 -4.40 -3.68
C TYR A 161 25.64 -3.86 -3.47
N SER A 162 24.77 -4.08 -4.46
CA SER A 162 23.32 -4.02 -4.27
C SER A 162 22.87 -5.27 -3.54
N ILE A 163 22.06 -5.10 -2.50
CA ILE A 163 21.59 -6.20 -1.64
C ILE A 163 20.11 -6.42 -1.95
N TYR A 164 19.72 -7.68 -2.13
CA TYR A 164 18.33 -8.07 -2.37
C TYR A 164 17.93 -9.19 -1.41
N THR A 165 16.80 -9.01 -0.72
CA THR A 165 16.06 -10.13 -0.14
C THR A 165 15.44 -10.98 -1.24
N TYR A 166 14.86 -12.12 -0.88
CA TYR A 166 14.18 -12.98 -1.83
C TYR A 166 12.99 -12.26 -2.50
N GLU A 167 12.17 -11.55 -1.73
CA GLU A 167 10.96 -10.84 -2.19
C GLU A 167 11.33 -9.73 -3.17
N GLN A 168 12.36 -8.94 -2.82
CA GLN A 168 12.89 -7.90 -3.69
C GLN A 168 13.41 -8.49 -5.00
N LEU A 169 14.17 -9.59 -4.92
CA LEU A 169 14.72 -10.24 -6.12
C LEU A 169 13.61 -10.85 -6.99
N PHE A 170 12.60 -11.46 -6.36
CA PHE A 170 11.43 -12.01 -7.04
C PHE A 170 10.69 -10.92 -7.79
N TYR A 171 10.38 -9.80 -7.13
CA TYR A 171 9.72 -8.66 -7.77
C TYR A 171 10.53 -8.06 -8.92
N GLN A 172 11.86 -7.94 -8.78
CA GLN A 172 12.71 -7.49 -9.88
C GLN A 172 12.67 -8.45 -11.07
N SER A 173 12.51 -9.75 -10.84
CA SER A 173 12.42 -10.73 -11.92
C SER A 173 11.12 -10.68 -12.72
N GLU A 174 10.02 -10.21 -12.11
CA GLU A 174 8.77 -9.95 -12.82
C GLU A 174 8.91 -8.77 -13.79
N LYS A 175 9.77 -7.80 -13.45
CA LYS A 175 10.02 -6.60 -14.26
C LYS A 175 11.12 -6.78 -15.30
N GLN A 176 12.16 -7.54 -14.97
CA GLN A 176 13.39 -7.62 -15.74
C GLN A 176 13.90 -9.06 -15.83
N ILE A 177 13.91 -9.59 -17.05
CA ILE A 177 14.28 -10.98 -17.35
C ILE A 177 15.68 -11.37 -16.83
N GLN A 178 16.61 -10.41 -16.71
CA GLN A 178 17.97 -10.65 -16.25
C GLN A 178 18.08 -11.13 -14.79
N TYR A 179 17.03 -10.94 -13.97
CA TYR A 179 17.00 -11.45 -12.60
C TYR A 179 16.38 -12.84 -12.50
N LYS A 180 15.65 -13.30 -13.53
CA LYS A 180 14.85 -14.53 -13.46
C LYS A 180 15.66 -15.74 -13.03
N THR A 181 16.78 -16.01 -13.71
CA THR A 181 17.65 -17.15 -13.37
C THR A 181 18.27 -17.02 -11.98
N LEU A 182 18.50 -15.80 -11.48
CA LEU A 182 19.03 -15.61 -10.14
C LEU A 182 17.96 -15.90 -9.08
N THR A 183 16.73 -15.44 -9.31
CA THR A 183 15.56 -15.79 -8.50
C THR A 183 15.35 -17.29 -8.47
N ASP A 184 15.41 -17.96 -9.63
CA ASP A 184 15.26 -19.42 -9.71
C ASP A 184 16.35 -20.15 -8.90
N ILE A 185 17.60 -19.65 -8.87
CA ILE A 185 18.66 -20.20 -8.02
C ILE A 185 18.29 -20.05 -6.53
N VAL A 186 17.83 -18.87 -6.12
CA VAL A 186 17.45 -18.59 -4.73
C VAL A 186 16.25 -19.43 -4.30
N GLU A 187 15.23 -19.52 -5.14
CA GLU A 187 14.04 -20.35 -4.90
C GLU A 187 14.41 -21.84 -4.75
N ASN A 188 15.31 -22.35 -5.60
CA ASN A 188 15.82 -23.71 -5.47
C ASN A 188 16.57 -23.94 -4.15
N ILE A 189 17.34 -22.95 -3.66
CA ILE A 189 17.98 -23.03 -2.33
C ILE A 189 16.90 -23.11 -1.24
N ILE A 190 15.89 -22.25 -1.28
CA ILE A 190 14.79 -22.23 -0.31
C ILE A 190 14.08 -23.59 -0.30
N VAL A 191 13.57 -24.04 -1.44
CA VAL A 191 12.75 -25.26 -1.55
C VAL A 191 13.54 -26.54 -1.28
N SER A 192 14.74 -26.66 -1.85
CA SER A 192 15.50 -27.93 -1.81
C SER A 192 16.43 -28.07 -0.62
N ILE A 193 16.84 -26.95 0.00
CA ILE A 193 17.84 -26.96 1.08
C ILE A 193 17.22 -26.47 2.39
N LEU A 194 16.56 -25.30 2.40
CA LEU A 194 16.15 -24.64 3.64
C LEU A 194 14.83 -25.18 4.19
N ASN A 195 13.79 -25.26 3.35
CA ASN A 195 12.45 -25.72 3.75
C ASN A 195 12.46 -27.10 4.42
N PRO A 196 13.20 -28.11 3.93
CA PRO A 196 13.27 -29.43 4.59
C PRO A 196 13.87 -29.39 6.01
N GLN A 197 14.55 -28.32 6.38
CA GLN A 197 15.19 -28.16 7.70
C GLN A 197 14.31 -27.43 8.71
N ILE A 198 13.19 -26.83 8.27
CA ILE A 198 12.25 -26.13 9.15
C ILE A 198 11.60 -27.12 10.10
N LYS A 199 11.62 -26.81 11.40
CA LYS A 199 11.03 -27.64 12.45
C LYS A 199 10.15 -26.78 13.35
N PRO A 200 8.82 -26.79 13.12
CA PRO A 200 7.88 -26.05 13.95
C PRO A 200 8.12 -26.30 15.45
N PRO A 201 7.97 -25.27 16.29
CA PRO A 201 7.37 -23.97 15.97
C PRO A 201 8.33 -22.94 15.33
N TYR A 202 9.59 -23.28 15.10
CA TYR A 202 10.60 -22.31 14.64
C TYR A 202 11.06 -22.57 13.20
N LYS A 203 11.36 -21.49 12.47
CA LYS A 203 11.95 -21.54 11.12
C LYS A 203 13.38 -22.05 11.17
N ASN A 204 14.20 -21.50 12.08
CA ASN A 204 15.63 -21.81 12.28
C ASN A 204 16.52 -21.69 11.03
N VAL A 205 16.04 -21.01 9.98
CA VAL A 205 16.75 -20.68 8.75
C VAL A 205 16.38 -19.24 8.37
N ILE A 206 17.20 -18.59 7.55
CA ILE A 206 16.83 -17.33 6.88
C ILE A 206 16.69 -17.57 5.39
N ASP A 207 15.84 -16.80 4.74
CA ASP A 207 15.79 -16.79 3.29
C ASP A 207 17.11 -16.21 2.74
N PRO A 208 17.60 -16.72 1.59
CA PRO A 208 18.90 -16.31 1.10
C PRO A 208 18.94 -14.82 0.71
N VAL A 209 20.05 -14.16 1.04
CA VAL A 209 20.28 -12.75 0.68
C VAL A 209 21.30 -12.67 -0.45
N SER A 210 20.94 -11.95 -1.51
CA SER A 210 21.76 -11.82 -2.71
C SER A 210 22.53 -10.49 -2.71
N PHE A 211 23.83 -10.54 -2.99
CA PHE A 211 24.71 -9.39 -3.14
C PHE A 211 25.18 -9.34 -4.59
N ILE A 212 24.80 -8.29 -5.32
CA ILE A 212 25.04 -8.15 -6.76
C ILE A 212 25.90 -6.92 -7.04
N LYS A 213 26.93 -7.08 -7.89
CA LYS A 213 27.77 -5.97 -8.40
C LYS A 213 28.14 -6.24 -9.87
N GLY A 214 27.47 -5.52 -10.78
CA GLY A 214 27.61 -5.73 -12.22
C GLY A 214 27.21 -7.17 -12.59
N ASP A 215 28.14 -7.91 -13.17
CA ASP A 215 27.91 -9.29 -13.65
C ASP A 215 28.41 -10.36 -12.68
N LYS A 216 28.69 -9.99 -11.42
CA LYS A 216 29.14 -10.90 -10.37
C LYS A 216 28.34 -10.68 -9.10
N GLY A 217 28.25 -11.71 -8.29
CA GLY A 217 27.59 -11.62 -7.00
C GLY A 217 27.82 -12.84 -6.14
N TYR A 218 27.18 -12.85 -4.99
CA TYR A 218 27.10 -14.02 -4.14
C TYR A 218 25.77 -14.06 -3.38
N ILE A 219 25.31 -15.28 -3.11
CA ILE A 219 24.11 -15.56 -2.34
C ILE A 219 24.55 -16.12 -0.98
N LEU A 220 24.06 -15.51 0.09
CA LEU A 220 24.35 -15.90 1.46
C LEU A 220 23.15 -16.56 2.10
N PHE A 221 23.36 -17.70 2.73
CA PHE A 221 22.37 -18.33 3.59
C PHE A 221 23.06 -19.20 4.64
N LYS A 222 22.29 -19.61 5.64
CA LYS A 222 22.76 -20.48 6.72
C LYS A 222 21.75 -21.59 6.93
N THR A 223 22.25 -22.81 7.04
CA THR A 223 21.44 -24.00 7.33
C THR A 223 21.15 -24.10 8.83
N ALA A 224 20.13 -24.89 9.20
CA ALA A 224 19.66 -25.00 10.58
C ALA A 224 20.73 -25.57 11.54
N ASP A 225 21.69 -26.33 11.02
CA ASP A 225 22.84 -26.87 11.76
C ASP A 225 23.97 -25.84 12.01
N GLY A 226 23.76 -24.58 11.61
CA GLY A 226 24.72 -23.48 11.77
C GLY A 226 25.79 -23.38 10.68
N THR A 227 25.69 -24.16 9.59
CA THR A 227 26.66 -24.07 8.49
C THR A 227 26.42 -22.80 7.65
N ASN A 228 27.46 -21.98 7.55
CA ASN A 228 27.50 -20.78 6.71
C ASN A 228 27.77 -21.18 5.27
N VAL A 229 26.95 -20.69 4.34
CA VAL A 229 27.03 -21.04 2.93
C VAL A 229 27.13 -19.78 2.07
N VAL A 230 28.02 -19.83 1.08
CA VAL A 230 28.17 -18.80 0.05
C VAL A 230 28.14 -19.46 -1.30
N TYR A 231 27.19 -19.07 -2.14
CA TYR A 231 27.18 -19.42 -3.55
C TYR A 231 27.66 -18.21 -4.34
N PHE A 232 28.79 -18.34 -5.04
CA PHE A 232 29.26 -17.31 -5.95
C PHE A 232 28.54 -17.45 -7.28
N VAL A 233 28.03 -16.34 -7.80
CA VAL A 233 27.25 -16.30 -9.03
C VAL A 233 27.86 -15.32 -10.03
N LYS A 234 27.73 -15.64 -11.30
CA LYS A 234 28.15 -14.79 -12.42
C LYS A 234 27.03 -14.70 -13.45
N LYS A 235 26.85 -13.51 -14.01
CA LYS A 235 25.93 -13.25 -15.11
C LYS A 235 26.67 -13.31 -16.44
N GLU A 236 26.17 -14.11 -17.36
CA GLU A 236 26.63 -14.17 -18.75
C GLU A 236 25.39 -14.27 -19.65
N ASN A 237 25.32 -13.45 -20.70
CA ASN A 237 24.17 -13.41 -21.63
C ASN A 237 22.82 -13.31 -20.90
N SER A 238 22.74 -12.42 -19.92
CA SER A 238 21.55 -12.20 -19.06
C SER A 238 21.11 -13.39 -18.21
N LYS A 239 21.94 -14.42 -18.08
CA LYS A 239 21.69 -15.59 -17.23
C LYS A 239 22.72 -15.66 -16.13
N TRP A 240 22.24 -15.82 -14.90
CA TRP A 240 23.05 -16.07 -13.73
C TRP A 240 23.30 -17.56 -13.57
N THR A 241 24.55 -17.92 -13.28
CA THR A 241 24.96 -19.29 -12.99
C THR A 241 25.79 -19.31 -11.72
N ILE A 242 25.76 -20.44 -11.00
CA ILE A 242 26.61 -20.68 -9.84
C ILE A 242 27.99 -21.10 -10.35
N ILE A 243 29.03 -20.36 -9.97
CA ILE A 243 30.41 -20.62 -10.37
C ILE A 243 31.24 -21.28 -9.26
N ASP A 244 30.85 -21.11 -8.00
CA ASP A 244 31.52 -21.73 -6.86
C ASP A 244 30.57 -21.81 -5.65
N LYS A 245 30.79 -22.77 -4.77
CA LYS A 245 30.03 -22.98 -3.53
C LYS A 245 31.01 -23.22 -2.38
N LYS A 246 30.92 -22.40 -1.34
CA LYS A 246 31.76 -22.55 -0.15
C LYS A 246 30.91 -22.74 1.10
N PHE A 247 31.44 -23.56 2.01
CA PHE A 247 30.78 -23.96 3.24
C PHE A 247 31.78 -23.82 4.39
N LYS A 248 31.33 -23.25 5.51
CA LYS A 248 32.10 -23.18 6.76
C LYS A 248 31.18 -23.37 7.94
N LYS A 249 31.67 -24.02 9.00
CA LYS A 249 30.91 -24.10 10.23
C LYS A 249 30.85 -22.71 10.87
N GLY A 250 29.64 -22.25 11.17
CA GLY A 250 29.38 -20.98 11.84
C GLY A 250 28.70 -21.18 13.17
N LYS A 251 28.17 -20.10 13.74
CA LYS A 251 27.34 -20.15 14.94
C LYS A 251 26.04 -20.90 14.65
N VAL A 252 25.59 -21.71 15.62
CA VAL A 252 24.29 -22.38 15.57
C VAL A 252 23.18 -21.34 15.54
N MET A 253 22.14 -21.60 14.74
CA MET A 253 20.97 -20.72 14.62
C MET A 253 20.21 -20.63 15.94
N LYS A 254 19.89 -19.40 16.37
CA LYS A 254 18.99 -19.17 17.49
C LYS A 254 17.57 -19.54 17.09
N LYS A 255 16.79 -20.07 18.05
CA LYS A 255 15.39 -20.47 17.85
C LYS A 255 14.45 -19.33 18.21
N GLU A 256 14.50 -18.26 17.42
CA GLU A 256 13.79 -17.00 17.72
C GLU A 256 12.69 -16.69 16.70
N LEU A 257 12.86 -17.07 15.43
CA LEU A 257 11.87 -16.83 14.38
C LEU A 257 10.86 -17.97 14.30
N LEU A 258 9.58 -17.64 14.35
CA LEU A 258 8.48 -18.59 14.17
C LEU A 258 8.43 -19.07 12.72
N TRP A 259 7.91 -20.28 12.51
CA TRP A 259 7.94 -20.94 11.20
C TRP A 259 7.13 -20.23 10.10
N TYR A 260 6.18 -19.38 10.47
CA TYR A 260 5.31 -18.63 9.56
C TYR A 260 5.87 -17.24 9.19
N MET A 261 7.02 -16.86 9.77
CA MET A 261 7.72 -15.59 9.53
C MET A 261 8.76 -15.71 8.41
#